data_AF-A0ABD2FFF8-F1
#
_entry.id   AF-A0ABD2FFF8-F1
#
_cell.length_a   1.000
_cell.length_b   1.000
_cell.length_c   1.000
_cell.angle_alpha   90.00
_cell.angle_beta   90.00
_cell.angle_gamma   90.00
#
_symmetry.space_group_name_H-M   'P 1'
#
loop_
_entity.id
_entity.type
_entity.pdbx_description
1 polymer ?
#
loop_
_entity_poly.entity_id
_entity_poly.type
_entity_poly.pdbx_seq_one_letter_code
_entity_poly.pdbx_strand_id
1 'polypeptide(L)'
;MEQILAPLRESVKQQGDLVHELKAKGANEQELNKAVAELKARKKILEAKELALQPKDDTVDRVKMEDTLKRRFFYDQAFAIYGGVSGLYDFGPVGCALKNNILQVWRQHFIQEEQILEIDCTMLTPESVLKTSGHVDKFADYMVKDAKTGECYRADHLLKAHLKQLMSDEKCSAEKAAELEDVITQMDNYTQQELANLFVKYNVKSPSTGNDLTPPTSFNLMFQTSIGPGGNMTGYLRPETAQGMFLNFKRLLEFNQGKLPFGAAQIGNSFRNEISPRSGLIRVREFTMAEIEHFVDPNEKNHPKFSNVADLDILLFSSKAQTSGQSAQIMRLGDAVEQGVINNSVLGYFIGRIYLYLIKAGLSKDKVRFRQHMENEMAHYACDCWDAESKTSYGWIEIVGCADRACYDLSCHSKATKVPLVAEKPLKEPKVVNVVQFEPNKGAIGTSYKKDAKLVLEFLAGCDECYITDQEKLLTEKGEFSIETQGRTFKVTKDMVSVKRFQKTLHVEEIVPNVIEPSFGIGRIMHSIFEHSFRKREGDEQRTYFSFPATVAPYKCSILPLSQNQEFTPFVQQL
;
A
#
# COMPACT_ATOMS: atom_id res chain seq x y z
N MET A 1 31.27 -11.47 -10.89
CA MET A 1 29.87 -11.03 -10.71
C MET A 1 29.48 -10.03 -11.79
N GLU A 2 30.19 -8.90 -11.91
CA GLU A 2 29.85 -7.83 -12.86
C GLU A 2 29.84 -8.24 -14.34
N GLN A 3 30.78 -9.08 -14.79
CA GLN A 3 30.79 -9.60 -16.17
C GLN A 3 29.53 -10.39 -16.56
N ILE A 4 28.82 -10.97 -15.58
CA ILE A 4 27.57 -11.73 -15.81
C ILE A 4 26.35 -10.81 -15.71
N LEU A 5 26.41 -9.78 -14.85
CA LEU A 5 25.30 -8.86 -14.60
C LEU A 5 25.23 -7.73 -15.62
N ALA A 6 26.36 -7.25 -16.15
CA ALA A 6 26.43 -6.11 -17.06
C ALA A 6 25.53 -6.26 -18.31
N PRO A 7 25.48 -7.42 -19.01
CA PRO A 7 24.57 -7.59 -20.15
C PRO A 7 23.08 -7.53 -19.76
N LEU A 8 22.74 -8.03 -18.57
CA LEU A 8 21.37 -7.99 -18.04
C LEU A 8 20.98 -6.56 -17.64
N ARG A 9 21.91 -5.80 -17.05
CA ARG A 9 21.74 -4.38 -16.72
C ARG A 9 21.54 -3.54 -17.97
N GLU A 10 22.36 -3.75 -19.01
CA GLU A 10 22.22 -3.08 -20.31
C GLU A 10 20.86 -3.42 -20.95
N SER A 11 20.42 -4.68 -20.87
CA SER A 11 19.11 -5.11 -21.37
C SER A 11 17.93 -4.42 -20.67
N VAL A 12 18.00 -4.26 -19.34
CA VAL A 12 17.01 -3.48 -18.58
C VAL A 12 17.04 -2.02 -19.00
N LYS A 13 18.25 -1.43 -19.11
CA LYS A 13 18.44 -0.04 -19.53
C LYS A 13 17.81 0.26 -20.89
N GLN A 14 18.13 -0.55 -21.91
CA GLN A 14 17.60 -0.40 -23.26
C GLN A 14 16.07 -0.42 -23.27
N GLN A 15 15.47 -1.30 -22.46
CA GLN A 15 14.02 -1.37 -22.36
C GLN A 15 13.42 -0.18 -21.60
N GLY A 16 14.11 0.32 -20.57
CA GLY A 16 13.68 1.51 -19.85
C GLY A 16 13.73 2.77 -20.72
N ASP A 17 14.76 2.89 -21.54
CA ASP A 17 14.91 3.98 -22.52
C ASP A 17 13.76 3.94 -23.54
N LEU A 18 13.40 2.75 -24.03
CA LEU A 18 12.24 2.55 -24.91
C LEU A 18 10.92 2.97 -24.26
N VAL A 19 10.70 2.63 -22.99
CA VAL A 19 9.50 3.06 -22.24
C VAL A 19 9.45 4.59 -22.14
N HIS A 20 10.57 5.24 -21.85
CA HIS A 20 10.64 6.70 -21.81
C HIS A 20 10.36 7.32 -23.18
N GLU A 21 10.90 6.76 -24.25
CA GLU A 21 10.69 7.24 -25.62
C GLU A 21 9.23 7.10 -26.07
N LEU A 22 8.59 5.96 -25.78
CA LEU A 22 7.17 5.72 -26.08
C LEU A 22 6.27 6.71 -25.34
N LYS A 23 6.58 7.03 -24.08
CA LYS A 23 5.86 8.06 -23.32
C LYS A 23 6.03 9.45 -23.93
N ALA A 24 7.27 9.83 -24.27
CA ALA A 24 7.56 11.14 -24.85
C ALA A 24 6.84 11.35 -26.20
N LYS A 25 6.61 10.27 -26.96
CA LYS A 25 5.90 10.29 -28.24
C LYS A 25 4.38 10.18 -28.12
N GLY A 26 3.83 10.05 -26.91
CA GLY A 26 2.40 9.88 -26.71
C GLY A 26 1.87 8.57 -27.31
N ALA A 27 2.65 7.48 -27.23
CA ALA A 27 2.24 6.17 -27.72
C ALA A 27 0.94 5.70 -27.04
N ASN A 28 0.18 4.86 -27.73
CA ASN A 28 -1.08 4.34 -27.20
C ASN A 28 -0.85 3.48 -25.93
N GLU A 29 -1.88 3.40 -25.09
CA GLU A 29 -1.81 2.75 -23.78
C GLU A 29 -1.38 1.28 -23.88
N GLN A 30 -1.73 0.59 -24.97
CA GLN A 30 -1.42 -0.81 -25.20
C GLN A 30 0.09 -1.04 -25.49
N GLU A 31 0.70 -0.20 -26.34
CA GLU A 31 2.14 -0.22 -26.63
C GLU A 31 2.96 0.13 -25.39
N LEU A 32 2.50 1.13 -24.62
CA LEU A 32 3.17 1.54 -23.40
C LEU A 32 3.12 0.43 -22.35
N ASN A 33 1.96 -0.17 -22.14
CA ASN A 33 1.78 -1.29 -21.22
C ASN A 33 2.64 -2.49 -21.60
N LYS A 34 2.78 -2.77 -22.91
CA LYS A 34 3.69 -3.82 -23.41
C LYS A 34 5.15 -3.54 -23.07
N ALA A 35 5.64 -2.33 -23.33
CA ALA A 35 7.04 -1.99 -23.09
C ALA A 35 7.40 -1.98 -21.58
N VAL A 36 6.48 -1.50 -20.74
CA VAL A 36 6.61 -1.46 -19.27
C VAL A 36 6.65 -2.86 -18.68
N ALA A 37 5.78 -3.72 -19.17
CA ALA A 37 5.74 -5.11 -18.78
C ALA A 37 7.07 -5.83 -19.08
N GLU A 38 7.66 -5.55 -20.24
CA GLU A 38 8.94 -6.14 -20.67
C GLU A 38 10.09 -5.65 -19.81
N LEU A 39 10.04 -4.38 -19.42
CA LEU A 39 10.96 -3.83 -18.45
C LEU A 39 10.88 -4.57 -17.10
N LYS A 40 9.67 -4.88 -16.62
CA LYS A 40 9.47 -5.62 -15.35
C LYS A 40 10.05 -7.04 -15.41
N ALA A 41 9.90 -7.78 -16.52
CA ALA A 41 10.50 -9.12 -16.59
C ALA A 41 12.03 -9.07 -16.65
N ARG A 42 12.61 -8.19 -17.48
CA ARG A 42 14.08 -8.04 -17.55
C ARG A 42 14.67 -7.72 -16.18
N LYS A 43 14.01 -6.86 -15.40
CA LYS A 43 14.37 -6.59 -14.00
C LYS A 43 14.30 -7.84 -13.15
N LYS A 44 13.23 -8.63 -13.26
CA LYS A 44 13.08 -9.86 -12.49
C LYS A 44 14.16 -10.90 -12.82
N ILE A 45 14.57 -11.00 -14.09
CA ILE A 45 15.70 -11.86 -14.50
C ILE A 45 17.00 -11.37 -13.87
N LEU A 46 17.25 -10.05 -13.94
CA LEU A 46 18.41 -9.44 -13.30
C LEU A 46 18.42 -9.72 -11.79
N GLU A 47 17.31 -9.47 -11.08
CA GLU A 47 17.18 -9.71 -9.64
C GLU A 47 17.35 -11.19 -9.28
N ALA A 48 16.75 -12.11 -10.06
CA ALA A 48 16.91 -13.54 -9.84
C ALA A 48 18.36 -13.99 -10.05
N LYS A 49 19.06 -13.42 -11.04
CA LYS A 49 20.47 -13.72 -11.30
C LYS A 49 21.38 -13.11 -10.25
N GLU A 50 21.10 -11.89 -9.81
CA GLU A 50 21.77 -11.24 -8.67
C GLU A 50 21.61 -12.10 -7.41
N LEU A 51 20.42 -12.65 -7.14
CA LEU A 51 20.17 -13.57 -6.03
C LEU A 51 20.96 -14.88 -6.18
N ALA A 52 20.96 -15.49 -7.37
CA ALA A 52 21.66 -16.76 -7.60
C ALA A 52 23.20 -16.65 -7.52
N LEU A 53 23.75 -15.46 -7.79
CA LEU A 53 25.18 -15.16 -7.70
C LEU A 53 25.62 -14.71 -6.30
N GLN A 54 24.71 -14.68 -5.31
CA GLN A 54 25.06 -14.28 -3.96
C GLN A 54 26.01 -15.27 -3.28
N PRO A 55 26.92 -14.78 -2.42
CA PRO A 55 27.75 -15.63 -1.60
C PRO A 55 26.87 -16.55 -0.74
N LYS A 56 27.23 -17.85 -0.65
CA LYS A 56 26.50 -18.81 0.18
C LYS A 56 26.42 -18.37 1.66
N ASP A 57 27.42 -17.62 2.14
CA ASP A 57 27.49 -17.12 3.51
C ASP A 57 26.51 -15.97 3.80
N ASP A 58 25.87 -15.39 2.77
CA ASP A 58 24.86 -14.32 2.93
C ASP A 58 23.43 -14.86 3.08
N THR A 59 23.24 -16.19 2.98
CA THR A 59 21.92 -16.84 3.06
C THR A 59 21.69 -17.54 4.41
N VAL A 60 20.53 -17.28 5.03
CA VAL A 60 20.12 -17.91 6.28
C VAL A 60 19.64 -19.35 6.02
N ASP A 61 19.99 -20.28 6.91
CA ASP A 61 19.42 -21.64 6.91
C ASP A 61 17.96 -21.57 7.40
N ARG A 62 17.05 -21.30 6.46
CA ARG A 62 15.62 -21.11 6.73
C ARG A 62 15.00 -22.33 7.40
N VAL A 63 15.36 -23.54 6.99
CA VAL A 63 14.79 -24.78 7.53
C VAL A 63 15.11 -24.88 9.02
N LYS A 64 16.36 -24.65 9.40
CA LYS A 64 16.79 -24.69 10.80
C LYS A 64 16.24 -23.54 11.64
N MET A 65 16.09 -22.37 11.03
CA MET A 65 15.45 -21.22 11.67
C MET A 65 13.97 -21.51 11.95
N GLU A 66 13.22 -21.98 10.97
CA GLU A 66 11.80 -22.32 11.10
C GLU A 66 11.56 -23.45 12.11
N ASP A 67 12.43 -24.47 12.15
CA ASP A 67 12.41 -25.49 13.22
C ASP A 67 12.56 -24.85 14.59
N THR A 68 13.53 -23.96 14.77
CA THR A 68 13.76 -23.27 16.04
C THR A 68 12.55 -22.41 16.43
N LEU A 69 11.97 -21.67 15.48
CA LEU A 69 10.79 -20.83 15.70
C LEU A 69 9.58 -21.66 16.15
N LYS A 70 9.31 -22.79 15.49
CA LYS A 70 8.21 -23.71 15.83
C LYS A 70 8.45 -24.42 17.16
N ARG A 71 9.61 -25.06 17.33
CA ARG A 71 9.96 -25.82 18.54
C ARG A 71 10.00 -24.97 19.81
N ARG A 72 10.30 -23.68 19.69
CA ARG A 72 10.29 -22.71 20.82
C ARG A 72 9.01 -21.88 20.89
N PHE A 73 8.02 -22.21 20.07
CA PHE A 73 6.71 -21.58 20.02
C PHE A 73 6.77 -20.05 19.90
N PHE A 74 7.53 -19.56 18.91
CA PHE A 74 7.43 -18.16 18.48
C PHE A 74 6.11 -17.93 17.77
N TYR A 75 5.82 -18.75 16.77
CA TYR A 75 4.52 -18.85 16.13
C TYR A 75 4.32 -20.28 15.62
N ASP A 76 3.07 -20.66 15.39
CA ASP A 76 2.71 -21.91 14.74
C ASP A 76 1.45 -21.74 13.88
N GLN A 77 1.13 -22.73 13.06
CA GLN A 77 -0.05 -22.72 12.21
C GLN A 77 -1.32 -22.68 13.07
N ALA A 78 -2.19 -21.69 12.82
CA ALA A 78 -3.42 -21.57 13.57
C ALA A 78 -4.32 -22.78 13.32
N PHE A 79 -4.95 -23.27 14.38
CA PHE A 79 -5.82 -24.45 14.37
C PHE A 79 -5.10 -25.75 13.93
N ALA A 80 -3.80 -25.90 14.21
CA ALA A 80 -2.99 -27.04 13.77
C ALA A 80 -3.62 -28.42 14.09
N ILE A 81 -4.20 -28.60 15.28
CA ILE A 81 -4.85 -29.87 15.68
C ILE A 81 -6.14 -30.20 14.89
N TYR A 82 -6.69 -29.21 14.17
CA TYR A 82 -7.83 -29.36 13.25
C TYR A 82 -7.38 -29.45 11.78
N GLY A 83 -6.08 -29.63 11.52
CA GLY A 83 -5.50 -29.67 10.16
C GLY A 83 -4.91 -28.33 9.69
N GLY A 84 -5.12 -27.25 10.47
CA GLY A 84 -4.56 -25.94 10.21
C GLY A 84 -5.25 -25.16 9.08
N VAL A 85 -5.13 -23.83 9.12
CA VAL A 85 -5.63 -22.95 8.05
C VAL A 85 -4.48 -22.15 7.45
N SER A 86 -4.25 -22.32 6.14
CA SER A 86 -3.17 -21.61 5.43
C SER A 86 -3.34 -20.09 5.51
N GLY A 87 -2.26 -19.41 5.85
CA GLY A 87 -2.23 -17.96 5.99
C GLY A 87 -2.73 -17.45 7.35
N LEU A 88 -3.06 -18.33 8.31
CA LEU A 88 -3.36 -17.97 9.69
C LEU A 88 -2.32 -18.58 10.63
N TYR A 89 -1.82 -17.77 11.58
CA TYR A 89 -0.77 -18.17 12.51
C TYR A 89 -1.07 -17.63 13.90
N ASP A 90 -0.83 -18.48 14.90
CA ASP A 90 -0.92 -18.11 16.31
C ASP A 90 0.49 -17.80 16.84
N PHE A 91 0.64 -16.69 17.57
CA PHE A 91 1.89 -16.34 18.22
C PHE A 91 1.94 -16.95 19.62
N GLY A 92 2.98 -17.74 19.90
CA GLY A 92 3.22 -18.29 21.23
C GLY A 92 3.88 -17.27 22.17
N PRO A 93 4.23 -17.66 23.41
CA PRO A 93 4.67 -16.71 24.44
C PRO A 93 5.83 -15.81 24.01
N VAL A 94 6.84 -16.40 23.36
CA VAL A 94 8.06 -15.69 22.95
C VAL A 94 7.79 -14.77 21.74
N GLY A 95 6.95 -15.21 20.80
CA GLY A 95 6.55 -14.38 19.65
C GLY A 95 5.65 -13.21 20.05
N CYS A 96 4.70 -13.44 20.96
CA CYS A 96 3.88 -12.37 21.54
C CYS A 96 4.74 -11.32 22.26
N ALA A 97 5.69 -11.75 23.09
CA ALA A 97 6.60 -10.82 23.78
C ALA A 97 7.47 -10.02 22.79
N LEU A 98 8.02 -10.66 21.75
CA LEU A 98 8.76 -9.96 20.70
C LEU A 98 7.87 -8.94 19.96
N LYS A 99 6.69 -9.36 19.50
CA LYS A 99 5.73 -8.51 18.78
C LYS A 99 5.34 -7.29 19.62
N ASN A 100 5.05 -7.49 20.90
CA ASN A 100 4.71 -6.41 21.83
C ASN A 100 5.87 -5.43 22.00
N ASN A 101 7.11 -5.92 22.14
CA ASN A 101 8.27 -5.05 22.24
C ASN A 101 8.53 -4.27 20.94
N ILE A 102 8.35 -4.89 19.76
CA ILE A 102 8.45 -4.22 18.46
C ILE A 102 7.42 -3.08 18.38
N LEU A 103 6.16 -3.34 18.71
CA LEU A 103 5.09 -2.34 18.73
C LEU A 103 5.36 -1.24 19.77
N GLN A 104 5.91 -1.57 20.93
CA GLN A 104 6.25 -0.57 21.95
C GLN A 104 7.39 0.35 21.48
N VAL A 105 8.42 -0.22 20.84
CA VAL A 105 9.48 0.58 20.21
C VAL A 105 8.90 1.46 19.10
N TRP A 106 7.95 0.95 18.32
CA TRP A 106 7.25 1.73 17.28
C TRP A 106 6.46 2.90 17.88
N ARG A 107 5.67 2.67 18.95
CA ARG A 107 4.95 3.74 19.67
C ARG A 107 5.89 4.82 20.18
N GLN A 108 7.00 4.44 20.81
CA GLN A 108 8.01 5.40 21.26
C GLN A 108 8.66 6.16 20.09
N HIS A 109 8.92 5.47 18.98
CA HIS A 109 9.64 6.02 17.85
C HIS A 109 8.79 6.96 16.99
N PHE A 110 7.50 6.69 16.83
CA PHE A 110 6.63 7.51 15.98
C PHE A 110 5.61 8.28 16.81
N ILE A 111 4.76 7.58 17.56
CA ILE A 111 3.66 8.22 18.29
C ILE A 111 4.17 9.21 19.33
N GLN A 112 5.10 8.80 20.19
CA GLN A 112 5.59 9.66 21.26
C GLN A 112 6.48 10.79 20.74
N GLU A 113 7.38 10.50 19.79
CA GLU A 113 8.31 11.48 19.24
C GLU A 113 7.61 12.59 18.43
N GLU A 114 6.61 12.22 17.63
CA GLU A 114 5.87 13.15 16.76
C GLU A 114 4.52 13.58 17.34
N GLN A 115 4.21 13.17 18.57
CA GLN A 115 2.92 13.44 19.23
C GLN A 115 1.72 13.06 18.36
N ILE A 116 1.81 11.93 17.66
CA ILE A 116 0.78 11.45 16.75
C ILE A 116 -0.46 11.03 17.55
N LEU A 117 -1.64 11.34 17.00
CA LEU A 117 -2.93 11.01 17.60
C LEU A 117 -3.26 9.53 17.34
N GLU A 118 -2.92 8.65 18.28
CA GLU A 118 -3.29 7.23 18.22
C GLU A 118 -4.81 7.07 18.45
N ILE A 119 -5.50 6.39 17.53
CA ILE A 119 -6.91 6.00 17.66
C ILE A 119 -7.08 4.50 17.44
N ASP A 120 -8.20 3.94 17.89
CA ASP A 120 -8.55 2.53 17.70
C ASP A 120 -9.94 2.40 17.08
N CYS A 121 -9.99 2.11 15.78
CA CYS A 121 -11.23 1.92 15.04
C CYS A 121 -11.61 0.43 14.94
N THR A 122 -12.89 0.17 14.66
CA THR A 122 -13.41 -1.18 14.45
C THR A 122 -12.77 -1.87 13.23
N MET A 123 -12.76 -3.21 13.25
CA MET A 123 -12.35 -4.02 12.09
C MET A 123 -13.48 -4.25 11.10
N LEU A 124 -14.73 -4.31 11.60
CA LEU A 124 -15.94 -4.41 10.78
C LEU A 124 -16.20 -3.07 10.10
N THR A 125 -16.36 -3.12 8.78
CA THR A 125 -16.52 -1.95 7.92
C THR A 125 -17.72 -2.15 6.98
N PRO A 126 -18.71 -1.23 6.95
CA PRO A 126 -19.82 -1.31 6.01
C PRO A 126 -19.36 -1.22 4.54
N GLU A 127 -20.04 -1.93 3.65
CA GLU A 127 -19.73 -1.95 2.21
C GLU A 127 -19.61 -0.55 1.59
N SER A 128 -20.48 0.39 1.98
CA SER A 128 -20.48 1.76 1.45
C SER A 128 -19.16 2.51 1.64
N VAL A 129 -18.44 2.25 2.74
CA VAL A 129 -17.13 2.86 3.02
C VAL A 129 -16.06 2.31 2.08
N LEU A 130 -16.03 0.99 1.91
CA LEU A 130 -15.03 0.31 1.06
C LEU A 130 -15.34 0.46 -0.43
N LYS A 131 -16.62 0.67 -0.77
CA LYS A 131 -17.03 1.08 -2.11
C LYS A 131 -16.55 2.49 -2.43
N THR A 132 -16.70 3.42 -1.49
CA THR A 132 -16.27 4.82 -1.65
C THR A 132 -14.75 4.95 -1.80
N SER A 133 -13.98 4.17 -1.03
CA SER A 133 -12.51 4.13 -1.17
C SER A 133 -12.03 3.35 -2.40
N GLY A 134 -12.93 2.71 -3.14
CA GLY A 134 -12.60 1.96 -4.37
C GLY A 134 -12.14 0.52 -4.14
N HIS A 135 -12.05 0.06 -2.89
CA HIS A 135 -11.65 -1.31 -2.56
C HIS A 135 -12.63 -2.35 -3.11
N VAL A 136 -13.94 -2.11 -3.04
CA VAL A 136 -14.93 -3.07 -3.57
C VAL A 136 -14.75 -3.32 -5.08
N ASP A 137 -14.32 -2.30 -5.83
CA ASP A 137 -14.17 -2.39 -7.28
C ASP A 137 -12.81 -2.87 -7.74
N LYS A 138 -11.75 -2.57 -6.97
CA LYS A 138 -10.36 -2.80 -7.38
C LYS A 138 -9.66 -3.92 -6.62
N PHE A 139 -10.17 -4.35 -5.47
CA PHE A 139 -9.50 -5.30 -4.58
C PHE A 139 -9.87 -6.75 -4.92
N ALA A 140 -9.70 -7.13 -6.18
CA ALA A 140 -9.98 -8.46 -6.67
C ALA A 140 -8.83 -9.03 -7.52
N ASP A 141 -8.60 -10.32 -7.35
CA ASP A 141 -7.65 -11.09 -8.14
C ASP A 141 -8.38 -12.09 -9.03
N TYR A 142 -7.75 -12.52 -10.12
CA TYR A 142 -8.26 -13.65 -10.88
C TYR A 142 -7.85 -14.97 -10.25
N MET A 143 -8.84 -15.83 -10.02
CA MET A 143 -8.69 -17.16 -9.43
C MET A 143 -9.12 -18.25 -10.41
N VAL A 144 -8.40 -19.36 -10.42
CA VAL A 144 -8.79 -20.62 -11.07
C VAL A 144 -8.87 -21.74 -10.05
N LYS A 145 -9.67 -22.77 -10.32
CA LYS A 145 -9.85 -23.93 -9.43
C LYS A 145 -9.58 -25.23 -10.17
N ASP A 146 -8.98 -26.20 -9.48
CA ASP A 146 -8.97 -27.59 -9.94
C ASP A 146 -10.42 -28.08 -10.09
N ALA A 147 -10.80 -28.53 -11.28
CA ALA A 147 -12.17 -28.90 -11.60
C ALA A 147 -12.68 -30.12 -10.81
N LYS A 148 -11.78 -30.94 -10.22
CA LYS A 148 -12.13 -32.11 -9.42
C LYS A 148 -11.97 -31.88 -7.93
N THR A 149 -10.85 -31.29 -7.49
CA THR A 149 -10.56 -31.12 -6.06
C THR A 149 -11.07 -29.81 -5.48
N GLY A 150 -11.35 -28.81 -6.33
CA GLY A 150 -11.71 -27.47 -5.90
C GLY A 150 -10.55 -26.63 -5.35
N GLU A 151 -9.31 -27.15 -5.40
CA GLU A 151 -8.12 -26.42 -4.96
C GLU A 151 -7.98 -25.11 -5.76
N CYS A 152 -7.83 -24.00 -5.05
CA CYS A 152 -7.83 -22.66 -5.63
C CYS A 152 -6.41 -22.13 -5.84
N TYR A 153 -6.19 -21.48 -6.98
CA TYR A 153 -4.93 -20.87 -7.37
C TYR A 153 -5.15 -19.46 -7.88
N ARG A 154 -4.19 -18.56 -7.61
CA ARG A 154 -4.16 -17.23 -8.23
C ARG A 154 -3.71 -17.41 -9.69
N ALA A 155 -4.53 -16.94 -10.63
CA ALA A 155 -4.41 -17.29 -12.04
C ALA A 155 -3.08 -16.78 -12.64
N ASP A 156 -2.72 -15.54 -12.37
CA ASP A 156 -1.47 -14.89 -12.79
C ASP A 156 -0.23 -15.66 -12.28
N HIS A 157 -0.21 -16.02 -11.00
CA HIS A 157 0.90 -16.75 -10.38
C HIS A 157 1.03 -18.15 -10.94
N LEU A 158 -0.09 -18.84 -11.13
CA LEU A 158 -0.09 -20.21 -11.64
C LEU A 158 0.39 -20.24 -13.09
N LEU A 159 -0.13 -19.35 -13.94
CA LEU A 159 0.33 -19.21 -15.32
C LEU A 159 1.82 -18.88 -15.34
N LYS A 160 2.27 -17.89 -14.57
CA LYS A 160 3.68 -17.52 -14.47
C LYS A 160 4.59 -18.67 -14.06
N ALA A 161 4.20 -19.47 -13.08
CA ALA A 161 4.96 -20.63 -12.64
C ALA A 161 5.04 -21.70 -13.75
N HIS A 162 3.92 -21.97 -14.43
CA HIS A 162 3.85 -22.92 -15.53
C HIS A 162 4.72 -22.49 -16.72
N LEU A 163 4.65 -21.21 -17.12
CA LEU A 163 5.46 -20.70 -18.23
C LEU A 163 6.96 -20.78 -17.92
N LYS A 164 7.38 -20.47 -16.68
CA LYS A 164 8.77 -20.66 -16.26
C LYS A 164 9.22 -22.11 -16.32
N GLN A 165 8.34 -23.05 -15.98
CA GLN A 165 8.63 -24.47 -16.09
C GLN A 165 8.82 -24.88 -17.57
N LEU A 166 7.96 -24.40 -18.47
CA LEU A 166 8.10 -24.63 -19.91
C LEU A 166 9.40 -24.03 -20.48
N MET A 167 9.84 -22.87 -19.97
CA MET A 167 11.12 -22.26 -20.36
C MET A 167 12.34 -23.04 -19.87
N SER A 168 12.21 -23.78 -18.76
CA SER A 168 13.29 -24.61 -18.21
C SER A 168 13.43 -25.98 -18.89
N ASP A 169 12.51 -26.36 -19.78
CA ASP A 169 12.59 -27.60 -20.56
C ASP A 169 13.65 -27.46 -21.67
N GLU A 170 14.54 -28.44 -21.79
CA GLU A 170 15.61 -28.48 -22.81
C GLU A 170 15.07 -28.43 -24.25
N LYS A 171 13.80 -28.78 -24.44
CA LYS A 171 13.11 -28.74 -25.76
C LYS A 171 12.54 -27.36 -26.11
N CYS A 172 12.67 -26.36 -25.23
CA CYS A 172 12.14 -25.03 -25.47
C CYS A 172 13.03 -24.27 -26.47
N SER A 173 12.48 -23.91 -27.63
CA SER A 173 13.23 -23.11 -28.61
C SER A 173 13.44 -21.69 -28.11
N ALA A 174 14.50 -21.01 -28.58
CA ALA A 174 14.79 -19.63 -28.20
C ALA A 174 13.62 -18.67 -28.53
N GLU A 175 12.92 -18.91 -29.64
CA GLU A 175 11.73 -18.17 -30.05
C GLU A 175 10.54 -18.39 -29.10
N LYS A 176 10.31 -19.65 -28.68
CA LYS A 176 9.27 -20.00 -27.70
C LYS A 176 9.60 -19.39 -26.33
N ALA A 177 10.86 -19.44 -25.91
CA ALA A 177 11.31 -18.84 -24.67
C ALA A 177 11.07 -17.32 -24.65
N ALA A 178 11.38 -16.61 -25.75
CA ALA A 178 11.09 -15.18 -25.89
C ALA A 178 9.58 -14.86 -25.86
N GLU A 179 8.75 -15.68 -26.50
CA GLU A 179 7.28 -15.56 -26.43
C GLU A 179 6.77 -15.73 -25.00
N LEU A 180 7.25 -16.76 -24.30
CA LEU A 180 6.87 -17.04 -22.91
C LEU A 180 7.33 -15.93 -21.96
N GLU A 181 8.52 -15.38 -22.18
CA GLU A 181 9.04 -14.23 -21.45
C GLU A 181 8.12 -13.01 -21.64
N ASP A 182 7.73 -12.68 -22.88
CA ASP A 182 6.78 -11.58 -23.20
C ASP A 182 5.42 -11.79 -22.52
N VAL A 183 4.92 -13.03 -22.44
CA VAL A 183 3.67 -13.30 -21.68
C VAL A 183 3.86 -13.10 -20.18
N ILE A 184 4.99 -13.56 -19.60
CA ILE A 184 5.30 -13.38 -18.17
C ILE A 184 5.46 -11.90 -17.80
N THR A 185 6.07 -11.15 -18.70
CA THR A 185 6.23 -9.71 -18.76
C THR A 185 4.89 -9.01 -18.58
N GLN A 186 3.89 -9.34 -19.41
CA GLN A 186 2.57 -8.68 -19.44
C GLN A 186 1.54 -9.22 -18.48
N MET A 187 1.92 -10.13 -17.57
CA MET A 187 0.98 -10.88 -16.74
C MET A 187 -0.03 -10.00 -15.97
N ASP A 188 0.43 -8.86 -15.45
CA ASP A 188 -0.39 -7.93 -14.65
C ASP A 188 -1.40 -7.12 -15.49
N ASN A 189 -1.23 -7.10 -16.83
CA ASN A 189 -2.05 -6.29 -17.74
C ASN A 189 -3.18 -7.09 -18.40
N TYR A 190 -3.18 -8.41 -18.28
CA TYR A 190 -4.17 -9.25 -18.93
C TYR A 190 -5.53 -9.15 -18.26
N THR A 191 -6.55 -8.93 -19.08
CA THR A 191 -7.95 -9.04 -18.69
C THR A 191 -8.31 -10.49 -18.36
N GLN A 192 -9.46 -10.69 -17.69
CA GLN A 192 -9.99 -12.02 -17.39
C GLN A 192 -10.05 -12.94 -18.62
N GLN A 193 -10.50 -12.40 -19.76
CA GLN A 193 -10.67 -13.17 -20.99
C GLN A 193 -9.32 -13.50 -21.63
N GLU A 194 -8.36 -12.58 -21.61
CA GLU A 194 -7.00 -12.83 -22.10
C GLU A 194 -6.30 -13.91 -21.27
N LEU A 195 -6.41 -13.84 -19.94
CA LEU A 195 -5.92 -14.91 -19.06
C LEU A 195 -6.59 -16.24 -19.39
N ALA A 196 -7.91 -16.28 -19.59
CA ALA A 196 -8.59 -17.51 -19.98
C ALA A 196 -8.03 -18.10 -21.29
N ASN A 197 -7.80 -17.25 -22.29
CA ASN A 197 -7.21 -17.66 -23.56
C ASN A 197 -5.77 -18.19 -23.39
N LEU A 198 -4.96 -17.55 -22.54
CA LEU A 198 -3.58 -17.98 -22.26
C LEU A 198 -3.55 -19.33 -21.52
N PHE A 199 -4.45 -19.53 -20.57
CA PHE A 199 -4.60 -20.81 -19.86
C PHE A 199 -4.89 -21.97 -20.82
N VAL A 200 -5.76 -21.73 -21.81
CA VAL A 200 -6.05 -22.70 -22.88
C VAL A 200 -4.84 -22.89 -23.81
N LYS A 201 -4.24 -21.78 -24.28
CA LYS A 201 -3.11 -21.78 -25.22
C LYS A 201 -1.91 -22.57 -24.69
N TYR A 202 -1.60 -22.42 -23.41
CA TYR A 202 -0.48 -23.11 -22.76
C TYR A 202 -0.90 -24.39 -22.02
N ASN A 203 -2.17 -24.80 -22.13
CA ASN A 203 -2.72 -26.01 -21.51
C ASN A 203 -2.35 -26.12 -20.02
N VAL A 204 -2.56 -25.02 -19.28
CA VAL A 204 -2.19 -24.93 -17.86
C VAL A 204 -3.08 -25.85 -17.04
N LYS A 205 -2.46 -26.68 -16.21
CA LYS A 205 -3.14 -27.66 -15.35
C LYS A 205 -2.81 -27.46 -13.88
N SER A 206 -3.61 -28.07 -13.02
CA SER A 206 -3.37 -28.09 -11.57
C SER A 206 -1.99 -28.71 -11.26
N PRO A 207 -1.07 -28.02 -10.56
CA PRO A 207 0.28 -28.52 -10.29
C PRO A 207 0.32 -29.76 -9.39
N SER A 208 -0.66 -29.92 -8.51
CA SER A 208 -0.71 -31.01 -7.54
C SER A 208 -1.27 -32.32 -8.15
N THR A 209 -2.20 -32.21 -9.10
CA THR A 209 -2.99 -33.35 -9.61
C THR A 209 -2.89 -33.57 -11.12
N GLY A 210 -2.47 -32.56 -11.88
CA GLY A 210 -2.54 -32.57 -13.34
C GLY A 210 -3.96 -32.46 -13.92
N ASN A 211 -4.97 -32.15 -13.10
CA ASN A 211 -6.35 -31.96 -13.55
C ASN A 211 -6.54 -30.64 -14.33
N ASP A 212 -7.62 -30.59 -15.10
CA ASP A 212 -8.07 -29.35 -15.76
C ASP A 212 -8.55 -28.31 -14.74
N LEU A 213 -8.39 -27.04 -15.10
CA LEU A 213 -8.73 -25.90 -14.27
C LEU A 213 -10.01 -25.22 -14.80
N THR A 214 -10.79 -24.63 -13.89
CA THR A 214 -11.89 -23.75 -14.28
C THR A 214 -11.35 -22.48 -14.96
N PRO A 215 -12.16 -21.80 -15.79
CA PRO A 215 -11.79 -20.48 -16.31
C PRO A 215 -11.45 -19.49 -15.17
N PRO A 216 -10.53 -18.52 -15.40
CA PRO A 216 -10.25 -17.46 -14.45
C PRO A 216 -11.52 -16.67 -14.10
N THR A 217 -11.78 -16.49 -12.81
CA THR A 217 -12.90 -15.70 -12.29
C THR A 217 -12.40 -14.65 -11.32
N SER A 218 -12.99 -13.45 -11.33
CA SER A 218 -12.69 -12.41 -10.35
C SER A 218 -13.06 -12.87 -8.93
N PHE A 219 -12.15 -12.68 -7.98
CA PHE A 219 -12.29 -13.07 -6.59
C PHE A 219 -11.94 -11.89 -5.69
N ASN A 220 -12.91 -11.43 -4.91
CA ASN A 220 -12.72 -10.33 -3.97
C ASN A 220 -11.80 -10.77 -2.83
N LEU A 221 -10.72 -10.03 -2.62
CA LEU A 221 -9.73 -10.29 -1.57
C LEU A 221 -10.17 -9.77 -0.19
N MET A 222 -11.36 -9.19 -0.04
CA MET A 222 -11.89 -8.79 1.26
C MET A 222 -12.76 -9.89 1.86
N PHE A 223 -12.64 -10.11 3.17
CA PHE A 223 -13.54 -11.02 3.89
C PHE A 223 -14.89 -10.35 4.07
N GLN A 224 -15.89 -10.83 3.33
CA GLN A 224 -17.27 -10.36 3.43
C GLN A 224 -17.98 -10.98 4.64
N THR A 225 -18.85 -10.20 5.27
CA THR A 225 -19.74 -10.61 6.36
C THR A 225 -21.06 -9.84 6.28
N SER A 226 -22.01 -10.14 7.18
CA SER A 226 -23.24 -9.36 7.34
C SER A 226 -23.29 -8.74 8.72
N ILE A 227 -23.65 -7.46 8.78
CA ILE A 227 -23.77 -6.68 10.01
C ILE A 227 -25.24 -6.72 10.47
N GLY A 228 -25.45 -7.29 11.65
CA GLY A 228 -26.77 -7.46 12.23
C GLY A 228 -27.47 -8.76 11.80
N PRO A 229 -28.49 -9.22 12.55
CA PRO A 229 -29.09 -10.53 12.36
C PRO A 229 -29.93 -10.66 11.09
N GLY A 230 -30.37 -9.53 10.52
CA GLY A 230 -31.30 -9.51 9.38
C GLY A 230 -30.64 -9.71 8.01
N GLY A 231 -29.31 -9.78 7.91
CA GLY A 231 -28.64 -9.94 6.62
C GLY A 231 -28.57 -8.67 5.76
N ASN A 232 -29.29 -7.61 6.13
CA ASN A 232 -29.57 -6.45 5.27
C ASN A 232 -28.39 -5.48 5.08
N MET A 233 -27.34 -5.58 5.90
CA MET A 233 -26.17 -4.71 5.81
C MET A 233 -24.93 -5.53 5.51
N THR A 234 -24.49 -5.51 4.25
CA THR A 234 -23.21 -6.11 3.86
C THR A 234 -22.06 -5.33 4.52
N GLY A 235 -21.13 -6.08 5.11
CA GLY A 235 -19.90 -5.54 5.66
C GLY A 235 -18.71 -6.37 5.23
N TYR A 236 -17.53 -5.86 5.53
CA TYR A 236 -16.27 -6.55 5.34
C TYR A 236 -15.39 -6.39 6.57
N LEU A 237 -14.42 -7.27 6.72
CA LEU A 237 -13.26 -6.99 7.55
C LEU A 237 -12.33 -6.05 6.78
N ARG A 238 -11.83 -5.01 7.45
CA ARG A 238 -10.99 -3.98 6.83
C ARG A 238 -9.71 -4.57 6.21
N PRO A 239 -9.33 -4.17 4.97
CA PRO A 239 -8.08 -4.60 4.33
C PRO A 239 -6.84 -3.76 4.73
N GLU A 240 -7.08 -2.62 5.39
CA GLU A 240 -6.12 -1.64 5.92
C GLU A 240 -6.73 -0.93 7.14
N THR A 241 -5.93 -0.19 7.91
CA THR A 241 -6.38 0.60 9.06
C THR A 241 -6.63 2.08 8.75
N ALA A 242 -6.08 2.60 7.64
CA ALA A 242 -6.16 3.98 7.16
C ALA A 242 -7.58 4.59 7.17
N GLN A 243 -8.57 3.86 6.64
CA GLN A 243 -9.95 4.34 6.50
C GLN A 243 -10.57 4.83 7.82
N GLY A 244 -10.21 4.23 8.95
CA GLY A 244 -10.68 4.66 10.26
C GLY A 244 -10.22 6.09 10.62
N MET A 245 -8.99 6.45 10.25
CA MET A 245 -8.42 7.78 10.46
C MET A 245 -9.05 8.81 9.53
N PHE A 246 -9.28 8.48 8.26
CA PHE A 246 -9.95 9.39 7.31
C PHE A 246 -11.39 9.72 7.73
N LEU A 247 -12.17 8.72 8.16
CA LEU A 247 -13.55 8.94 8.61
C LEU A 247 -13.64 9.77 9.90
N ASN A 248 -12.58 9.78 10.71
CA ASN A 248 -12.49 10.58 11.94
C ASN A 248 -11.72 11.90 11.76
N PHE A 249 -11.35 12.27 10.52
CA PHE A 249 -10.53 13.44 10.22
C PHE A 249 -10.99 14.72 10.92
N LYS A 250 -12.30 15.03 10.90
CA LYS A 250 -12.82 16.24 11.55
C LYS A 250 -12.54 16.30 13.05
N ARG A 251 -12.68 15.17 13.75
CA ARG A 251 -12.44 15.08 15.20
C ARG A 251 -10.95 15.15 15.52
N LEU A 252 -10.13 14.52 14.70
CA LEU A 252 -8.66 14.57 14.83
C LEU A 252 -8.14 16.00 14.59
N LEU A 253 -8.65 16.68 13.56
CA LEU A 253 -8.33 18.05 13.25
C LEU A 253 -8.78 18.99 14.38
N GLU A 254 -9.98 18.79 14.93
CA GLU A 254 -10.49 19.55 16.08
C GLU A 254 -9.60 19.37 17.32
N PHE A 255 -9.15 18.13 17.59
CA PHE A 255 -8.21 17.85 18.67
C PHE A 255 -6.88 18.61 18.48
N ASN A 256 -6.42 18.76 17.24
CA ASN A 256 -5.27 19.59 16.88
C ASN A 256 -5.63 21.08 16.65
N GLN A 257 -6.75 21.55 17.22
CA GLN A 257 -7.19 22.95 17.17
C GLN A 257 -7.33 23.53 15.75
N GLY A 258 -7.69 22.70 14.77
CA GLY A 258 -7.88 23.13 13.38
C GLY A 258 -6.59 23.30 12.57
N LYS A 259 -5.41 22.99 13.14
CA LYS A 259 -4.12 23.29 12.51
C LYS A 259 -3.54 22.11 11.75
N LEU A 260 -2.84 22.42 10.66
CA LEU A 260 -1.95 21.52 9.93
C LEU A 260 -0.48 21.92 10.17
N PRO A 261 0.49 20.99 10.04
CA PRO A 261 0.27 19.55 9.86
C PRO A 261 -0.09 18.85 11.18
N PHE A 262 -0.64 17.64 11.09
CA PHE A 262 -0.76 16.71 12.23
C PHE A 262 -0.73 15.25 11.76
N GLY A 263 -0.36 14.35 12.65
CA GLY A 263 -0.41 12.90 12.38
C GLY A 263 -1.53 12.23 13.16
N ALA A 264 -2.19 11.24 12.55
CA ALA A 264 -2.96 10.21 13.23
C ALA A 264 -2.31 8.85 13.03
N ALA A 265 -2.47 7.93 13.97
CA ALA A 265 -1.97 6.56 13.83
C ALA A 265 -2.97 5.54 14.33
N GLN A 266 -2.85 4.32 13.80
CA GLN A 266 -3.60 3.18 14.30
C GLN A 266 -2.73 1.92 14.25
N ILE A 267 -2.80 1.13 15.34
CA ILE A 267 -2.18 -0.21 15.40
C ILE A 267 -3.31 -1.22 15.55
N GLY A 268 -3.46 -2.12 14.59
CA GLY A 268 -4.48 -3.15 14.66
C GLY A 268 -4.39 -4.16 13.55
N ASN A 269 -5.28 -5.16 13.59
CA ASN A 269 -5.31 -6.19 12.56
C ASN A 269 -6.04 -5.69 11.30
N SER A 270 -5.56 -6.17 10.16
CA SER A 270 -6.14 -6.03 8.82
C SER A 270 -6.22 -7.40 8.17
N PHE A 271 -7.15 -7.55 7.24
CA PHE A 271 -7.54 -8.85 6.69
C PHE A 271 -7.52 -8.84 5.17
N ARG A 272 -6.85 -9.81 4.57
CA ARG A 272 -6.80 -9.99 3.12
C ARG A 272 -7.04 -11.47 2.81
N ASN A 273 -8.11 -11.80 2.13
CA ASN A 273 -8.50 -13.15 1.75
C ASN A 273 -7.62 -13.68 0.61
N GLU A 274 -6.33 -13.81 0.88
CA GLU A 274 -5.33 -14.27 -0.07
C GLU A 274 -5.69 -15.64 -0.65
N ILE A 275 -5.65 -15.75 -1.98
CA ILE A 275 -6.07 -16.95 -2.72
C ILE A 275 -5.17 -18.16 -2.36
N SER A 276 -3.85 -17.96 -2.29
CA SER A 276 -2.90 -19.03 -1.97
C SER A 276 -1.70 -18.52 -1.15
N PRO A 277 -1.83 -18.39 0.19
CA PRO A 277 -0.74 -17.92 1.05
C PRO A 277 0.33 -19.02 1.20
N ARG A 278 1.53 -18.82 0.62
CA ARG A 278 2.61 -19.85 0.54
C ARG A 278 3.99 -19.40 1.07
N SER A 279 4.06 -18.39 1.94
CA SER A 279 5.36 -17.79 2.35
C SER A 279 5.44 -17.45 3.84
N GLY A 280 5.00 -18.36 4.72
CA GLY A 280 5.06 -18.14 6.17
C GLY A 280 4.31 -16.87 6.58
N LEU A 281 4.97 -16.02 7.38
CA LEU A 281 4.43 -14.72 7.83
C LEU A 281 4.46 -13.61 6.75
N ILE A 282 5.07 -13.84 5.59
CA ILE A 282 5.21 -12.82 4.54
C ILE A 282 3.86 -12.54 3.84
N ARG A 283 3.06 -13.60 3.64
CA ARG A 283 1.75 -13.53 2.96
C ARG A 283 0.72 -14.32 3.76
N VAL A 284 -0.04 -13.59 4.57
CA VAL A 284 -1.02 -14.10 5.53
C VAL A 284 -2.37 -13.44 5.31
N ARG A 285 -3.43 -14.05 5.86
CA ARG A 285 -4.81 -13.58 5.71
C ARG A 285 -5.24 -12.59 6.78
N GLU A 286 -4.59 -12.65 7.93
CA GLU A 286 -4.76 -11.73 9.04
C GLU A 286 -3.37 -11.31 9.53
N PHE A 287 -3.16 -10.01 9.68
CA PHE A 287 -1.89 -9.46 10.16
C PHE A 287 -2.09 -8.13 10.87
N THR A 288 -1.21 -7.85 11.83
CA THR A 288 -1.17 -6.56 12.49
C THR A 288 -0.40 -5.57 11.63
N MET A 289 -1.02 -4.42 11.41
CA MET A 289 -0.43 -3.25 10.79
C MET A 289 -0.27 -2.15 11.83
N ALA A 290 0.72 -1.30 11.63
CA ALA A 290 0.78 0.02 12.26
C ALA A 290 0.82 1.02 11.12
N GLU A 291 -0.14 1.93 11.05
CA GLU A 291 -0.22 2.93 9.97
C GLU A 291 -0.26 4.34 10.58
N ILE A 292 0.31 5.29 9.85
CA ILE A 292 0.31 6.71 10.19
C ILE A 292 -0.28 7.47 9.01
N GLU A 293 -1.27 8.33 9.26
CA GLU A 293 -1.72 9.34 8.30
C GLU A 293 -1.17 10.70 8.72
N HIS A 294 -0.18 11.21 8.01
CA HIS A 294 0.36 12.54 8.24
C HIS A 294 -0.30 13.55 7.30
N PHE A 295 -1.24 14.33 7.84
CA PHE A 295 -1.98 15.36 7.13
C PHE A 295 -1.15 16.64 7.07
N VAL A 296 -0.87 17.12 5.86
CA VAL A 296 -0.05 18.30 5.61
C VAL A 296 -0.70 19.23 4.58
N ASP A 297 -0.47 20.53 4.71
CA ASP A 297 -0.85 21.50 3.68
C ASP A 297 -0.12 21.16 2.36
N PRO A 298 -0.83 20.96 1.24
CA PRO A 298 -0.22 20.68 -0.06
C PRO A 298 0.84 21.69 -0.49
N ASN A 299 0.73 22.95 -0.04
CA ASN A 299 1.66 24.03 -0.38
C ASN A 299 2.84 24.14 0.61
N GLU A 300 2.81 23.41 1.72
CA GLU A 300 3.85 23.44 2.77
C GLU A 300 4.35 22.02 3.08
N LYS A 301 4.73 21.25 2.06
CA LYS A 301 5.37 19.93 2.21
C LYS A 301 6.83 20.02 2.68
N ASN A 302 7.04 20.69 3.81
CA ASN A 302 8.35 20.81 4.46
C ASN A 302 8.30 20.32 5.90
N HIS A 303 9.14 19.35 6.26
CA HIS A 303 9.16 18.83 7.63
C HIS A 303 10.19 19.55 8.50
N PRO A 304 9.79 20.19 9.62
CA PRO A 304 10.69 21.00 10.43
C PRO A 304 11.83 20.19 11.07
N LYS A 305 11.64 18.88 11.28
CA LYS A 305 12.65 17.98 11.85
C LYS A 305 13.49 17.23 10.80
N PHE A 306 13.39 17.55 9.51
CA PHE A 306 14.12 16.81 8.46
C PHE A 306 15.64 16.80 8.67
N SER A 307 16.21 17.90 9.19
CA SER A 307 17.63 18.01 9.54
C SER A 307 18.11 16.90 10.49
N ASN A 308 17.25 16.35 11.34
CA ASN A 308 17.61 15.28 12.27
C ASN A 308 17.94 13.94 11.58
N VAL A 309 17.52 13.77 10.33
CA VAL A 309 17.73 12.53 9.56
C VAL A 309 18.46 12.76 8.23
N ALA A 310 18.70 14.02 7.85
CA ALA A 310 19.32 14.38 6.57
C ALA A 310 20.72 13.75 6.39
N ASP A 311 21.45 13.49 7.47
CA ASP A 311 22.80 12.90 7.43
C ASP A 311 22.83 11.38 7.31
N LEU A 312 21.67 10.72 7.21
CA LEU A 312 21.62 9.26 7.07
C LEU A 312 22.03 8.84 5.66
N ASP A 313 23.00 7.92 5.57
CA ASP A 313 23.32 7.19 4.35
C ASP A 313 22.38 5.99 4.20
N ILE A 314 21.51 6.04 3.18
CA ILE A 314 20.47 5.04 2.95
C ILE A 314 20.60 4.48 1.53
N LEU A 315 20.40 3.16 1.39
CA LEU A 315 20.35 2.50 0.09
C LEU A 315 19.01 2.82 -0.60
N LEU A 316 19.04 3.68 -1.60
CA LEU A 316 17.88 4.12 -2.38
C LEU A 316 17.84 3.45 -3.75
N PHE A 317 16.68 2.99 -4.17
CA PHE A 317 16.43 2.41 -5.49
C PHE A 317 15.34 3.18 -6.22
N SER A 318 15.72 4.32 -6.80
CA SER A 318 14.80 5.23 -7.49
C SER A 318 14.15 4.57 -8.72
N SER A 319 13.00 5.12 -9.13
CA SER A 319 12.29 4.70 -10.35
C SER A 319 13.19 4.78 -11.58
N LYS A 320 14.02 5.83 -11.68
CA LYS A 320 15.02 6.03 -12.75
C LYS A 320 16.13 4.98 -12.73
N ALA A 321 16.66 4.64 -11.54
CA ALA A 321 17.67 3.58 -11.43
C ALA A 321 17.09 2.23 -11.85
N GLN A 322 15.85 1.96 -11.47
CA GLN A 322 15.12 0.78 -11.90
C GLN A 322 14.98 0.75 -13.43
N THR A 323 14.44 1.79 -14.07
CA THR A 323 14.25 1.82 -15.53
C THR A 323 15.57 1.72 -16.29
N SER A 324 16.64 2.36 -15.81
CA SER A 324 17.96 2.33 -16.43
C SER A 324 18.81 1.08 -16.15
N GLY A 325 18.27 0.08 -15.44
CA GLY A 325 19.00 -1.15 -15.10
C GLY A 325 20.16 -0.96 -14.14
N GLN A 326 20.26 0.20 -13.49
CA GLN A 326 21.25 0.48 -12.47
C GLN A 326 20.85 -0.18 -11.15
N SER A 327 21.84 -0.52 -10.32
CA SER A 327 21.57 -1.01 -8.96
C SER A 327 21.17 0.15 -8.03
N ALA A 328 20.58 -0.21 -6.89
CA ALA A 328 20.35 0.72 -5.80
C ALA A 328 21.66 1.40 -5.35
N GLN A 329 21.59 2.68 -4.98
CA GLN A 329 22.74 3.50 -4.61
C GLN A 329 22.61 3.98 -3.18
N ILE A 330 23.74 3.99 -2.45
CA ILE A 330 23.78 4.63 -1.14
C ILE A 330 23.83 6.14 -1.38
N MET A 331 22.89 6.86 -0.79
CA MET A 331 22.80 8.31 -0.86
C MET A 331 22.58 8.87 0.53
N ARG A 332 23.18 10.03 0.81
CA ARG A 332 22.81 10.84 1.96
C ARG A 332 21.39 11.35 1.76
N LEU A 333 20.55 11.23 2.78
CA LEU A 333 19.12 11.51 2.67
C LEU A 333 18.84 13.00 2.35
N GLY A 334 19.65 13.92 2.88
CA GLY A 334 19.62 15.34 2.51
C GLY A 334 19.86 15.56 1.02
N ASP A 335 20.95 15.00 0.50
CA ASP A 335 21.33 15.10 -0.91
C ASP A 335 20.25 14.49 -1.84
N ALA A 336 19.59 13.41 -1.41
CA ALA A 336 18.50 12.78 -2.16
C ALA A 336 17.26 13.70 -2.28
N VAL A 337 16.95 14.49 -1.25
CA VAL A 337 15.88 15.50 -1.31
C VAL A 337 16.31 16.71 -2.14
N GLU A 338 17.54 17.21 -1.95
CA GLU A 338 18.07 18.36 -2.70
C GLU A 338 18.15 18.10 -4.21
N GLN A 339 18.50 16.88 -4.61
CA GLN A 339 18.56 16.45 -6.02
C GLN A 339 17.19 16.08 -6.61
N GLY A 340 16.13 16.13 -5.81
CA GLY A 340 14.77 15.75 -6.23
C GLY A 340 14.60 14.26 -6.53
N VAL A 341 15.46 13.40 -5.95
CA VAL A 341 15.25 11.94 -5.97
C VAL A 341 14.06 11.60 -5.09
N ILE A 342 14.02 12.16 -3.88
CA ILE A 342 12.86 12.12 -2.98
C ILE A 342 12.13 13.45 -3.10
N ASN A 343 10.82 13.41 -3.35
CA ASN A 343 10.03 14.58 -3.76
C ASN A 343 10.08 15.77 -2.78
N ASN A 344 10.00 15.51 -1.47
CA ASN A 344 9.95 16.56 -0.46
C ASN A 344 10.51 16.09 0.90
N SER A 345 10.76 17.04 1.80
CA SER A 345 11.38 16.76 3.10
C SER A 345 10.44 16.07 4.10
N VAL A 346 9.11 16.07 3.89
CA VAL A 346 8.17 15.25 4.69
C VAL A 346 8.35 13.77 4.37
N LEU A 347 8.38 13.42 3.09
CA LEU A 347 8.65 12.06 2.66
C LEU A 347 10.07 11.62 3.06
N GLY A 348 11.06 12.50 2.86
CA GLY A 348 12.43 12.29 3.35
C GLY A 348 12.48 12.05 4.86
N TYR A 349 11.77 12.85 5.65
CA TYR A 349 11.72 12.67 7.11
C TYR A 349 11.21 11.30 7.52
N PHE A 350 10.07 10.87 6.95
CA PHE A 350 9.51 9.56 7.25
C PHE A 350 10.40 8.42 6.77
N ILE A 351 11.02 8.51 5.59
CA ILE A 351 12.03 7.53 5.14
C ILE A 351 13.16 7.39 6.17
N GLY A 352 13.71 8.50 6.64
CA GLY A 352 14.77 8.51 7.65
C GLY A 352 14.33 7.89 8.99
N ARG A 353 13.13 8.23 9.48
CA ARG A 353 12.57 7.64 10.71
C ARG A 353 12.26 6.15 10.55
N ILE A 354 11.68 5.74 9.42
CA ILE A 354 11.44 4.32 9.08
C ILE A 354 12.77 3.56 9.12
N TYR A 355 13.82 4.07 8.48
CA TYR A 355 15.15 3.46 8.53
C TYR A 355 15.65 3.30 9.96
N LEU A 356 15.65 4.37 10.76
CA LEU A 356 16.12 4.33 12.14
C LEU A 356 15.32 3.33 13.00
N TYR A 357 14.00 3.27 12.83
CA TYR A 357 13.15 2.30 13.49
C TYR A 357 13.51 0.86 13.12
N LEU A 358 13.63 0.55 11.82
CA LEU A 358 13.95 -0.80 11.34
C LEU A 358 15.30 -1.30 11.89
N ILE A 359 16.31 -0.44 11.89
CA ILE A 359 17.63 -0.77 12.47
C ILE A 359 17.52 -0.94 14.00
N LYS A 360 16.81 -0.05 14.69
CA LYS A 360 16.59 -0.15 16.15
C LYS A 360 15.81 -1.42 16.54
N ALA A 361 14.92 -1.89 15.68
CA ALA A 361 14.15 -3.12 15.85
C ALA A 361 14.97 -4.38 15.56
N GLY A 362 16.12 -4.26 14.88
CA GLY A 362 17.08 -5.35 14.70
C GLY A 362 17.31 -5.82 13.27
N LEU A 363 16.89 -5.05 12.26
CA LEU A 363 17.27 -5.33 10.88
C LEU A 363 18.70 -4.88 10.61
N SER A 364 19.42 -5.65 9.78
CA SER A 364 20.77 -5.29 9.34
C SER A 364 20.74 -4.17 8.29
N LYS A 365 21.62 -3.17 8.44
CA LYS A 365 21.69 -1.99 7.57
C LYS A 365 21.95 -2.31 6.10
N ASP A 366 22.74 -3.34 5.84
CA ASP A 366 23.12 -3.86 4.52
C ASP A 366 21.99 -4.64 3.82
N LYS A 367 20.92 -4.98 4.56
CA LYS A 367 19.77 -5.76 4.08
C LYS A 367 18.48 -4.96 4.06
N VAL A 368 18.57 -3.62 4.14
CA VAL A 368 17.42 -2.71 4.02
C VAL A 368 17.69 -1.73 2.89
N ARG A 369 16.71 -1.57 1.99
CA ARG A 369 16.72 -0.53 0.94
C ARG A 369 15.36 0.17 0.88
N PHE A 370 15.30 1.33 0.26
CA PHE A 370 14.04 1.99 -0.08
C PHE A 370 13.87 2.01 -1.59
N ARG A 371 12.82 1.36 -2.10
CA ARG A 371 12.52 1.28 -3.52
C ARG A 371 11.37 2.23 -3.86
N GLN A 372 11.59 3.12 -4.81
CA GLN A 372 10.53 4.00 -5.30
C GLN A 372 9.57 3.23 -6.19
N HIS A 373 8.27 3.49 -6.11
CA HIS A 373 7.32 2.97 -7.09
C HIS A 373 7.60 3.59 -8.47
N MET A 374 7.38 2.80 -9.52
CA MET A 374 7.37 3.34 -10.88
C MET A 374 6.02 3.99 -11.18
N GLU A 375 5.95 4.87 -12.18
CA GLU A 375 4.70 5.56 -12.57
C GLU A 375 3.53 4.60 -12.87
N ASN A 376 3.81 3.39 -13.35
CA ASN A 376 2.82 2.36 -13.66
C ASN A 376 2.46 1.45 -12.48
N GLU A 377 3.16 1.60 -11.35
CA GLU A 377 2.89 0.90 -10.08
C GLU A 377 2.24 1.84 -9.07
N MET A 378 2.51 3.14 -9.19
CA MET A 378 1.85 4.19 -8.42
C MET A 378 0.33 4.08 -8.57
N ALA A 379 -0.38 4.08 -7.45
CA ALA A 379 -1.80 4.29 -7.48
C ALA A 379 -2.09 5.60 -8.21
N HIS A 380 -3.14 5.63 -9.04
CA HIS A 380 -3.59 6.81 -9.80
C HIS A 380 -3.72 8.13 -9.01
N TYR A 381 -3.72 8.08 -7.68
CA TYR A 381 -3.77 9.23 -6.78
C TYR A 381 -2.47 9.54 -6.03
N ALA A 382 -1.46 8.66 -6.07
CA ALA A 382 -0.22 8.85 -5.34
C ALA A 382 0.71 9.80 -6.12
N CYS A 383 1.38 10.72 -5.42
CA CYS A 383 2.35 11.64 -6.03
C CYS A 383 3.78 11.08 -6.03
N ASP A 384 4.13 10.30 -5.01
CA ASP A 384 5.40 9.59 -4.85
C ASP A 384 5.16 8.45 -3.85
N CYS A 385 5.90 7.36 -3.95
CA CYS A 385 5.79 6.24 -3.01
C CYS A 385 7.11 5.50 -2.91
N TRP A 386 7.55 5.24 -1.67
CA TRP A 386 8.79 4.53 -1.37
C TRP A 386 8.51 3.37 -0.43
N ASP A 387 8.86 2.16 -0.87
CA ASP A 387 8.78 0.96 -0.06
C ASP A 387 10.10 0.71 0.64
N ALA A 388 10.10 0.58 1.97
CA ALA A 388 11.21 -0.05 2.68
C ALA A 388 11.15 -1.56 2.42
N GLU A 389 12.18 -2.07 1.75
CA GLU A 389 12.35 -3.49 1.44
C GLU A 389 13.46 -4.10 2.27
N SER A 390 13.23 -5.33 2.73
CA SER A 390 14.20 -6.15 3.44
C SER A 390 14.66 -7.30 2.55
N LYS A 391 15.97 -7.53 2.50
CA LYS A 391 16.56 -8.68 1.79
C LYS A 391 16.45 -9.94 2.66
N THR A 392 15.67 -10.90 2.22
CA THR A 392 15.42 -12.17 2.92
C THR A 392 15.78 -13.37 2.04
N SER A 393 15.62 -14.59 2.56
CA SER A 393 15.71 -15.84 1.80
C SER A 393 14.67 -15.93 0.67
N TYR A 394 13.63 -15.09 0.70
CA TYR A 394 12.63 -14.93 -0.36
C TYR A 394 12.95 -13.81 -1.35
N GLY A 395 14.13 -13.17 -1.23
CA GLY A 395 14.52 -11.99 -1.99
C GLY A 395 14.15 -10.69 -1.25
N TRP A 396 14.09 -9.59 -1.99
CA TRP A 396 13.63 -8.31 -1.47
C TRP A 396 12.11 -8.35 -1.28
N ILE A 397 11.67 -8.12 -0.04
CA ILE A 397 10.25 -8.04 0.30
C ILE A 397 9.96 -6.68 0.90
N GLU A 398 8.85 -6.08 0.49
CA GLU A 398 8.31 -4.86 1.08
C GLU A 398 7.83 -5.14 2.51
N ILE A 399 8.30 -4.34 3.47
CA ILE A 399 7.95 -4.45 4.89
C ILE A 399 7.32 -3.16 5.45
N VAL A 400 7.56 -2.02 4.80
CA VAL A 400 6.90 -0.75 5.08
C VAL A 400 6.63 -0.03 3.75
N GLY A 401 5.39 0.35 3.47
CA GLY A 401 5.06 1.28 2.39
C GLY A 401 5.10 2.72 2.91
N CYS A 402 5.61 3.67 2.13
CA CYS A 402 5.58 5.10 2.48
C CYS A 402 5.05 5.89 1.28
N ALA A 403 3.73 6.10 1.24
CA ALA A 403 3.03 6.69 0.11
C ALA A 403 2.67 8.16 0.35
N ASP A 404 2.75 8.99 -0.69
CA ASP A 404 2.13 10.33 -0.73
C ASP A 404 0.80 10.21 -1.47
N ARG A 405 -0.30 10.00 -0.74
CA ARG A 405 -1.65 9.72 -1.30
C ARG A 405 -2.40 10.98 -1.73
N ALA A 406 -1.74 12.14 -1.69
CA ALA A 406 -2.35 13.44 -1.90
C ALA A 406 -3.65 13.58 -1.09
N CYS A 407 -4.75 14.01 -1.70
CA CYS A 407 -6.02 14.28 -1.04
C CYS A 407 -7.15 13.29 -1.41
N TYR A 408 -6.82 12.14 -2.01
CA TYR A 408 -7.79 11.24 -2.61
C TYR A 408 -8.83 10.73 -1.61
N ASP A 409 -8.40 10.15 -0.50
CA ASP A 409 -9.29 9.51 0.46
C ASP A 409 -10.29 10.51 1.08
N LEU A 410 -9.79 11.66 1.54
CA LEU A 410 -10.64 12.74 2.08
C LEU A 410 -11.62 13.27 1.03
N SER A 411 -11.17 13.41 -0.22
CA SER A 411 -12.02 13.89 -1.32
C SER A 411 -13.13 12.89 -1.67
N CYS A 412 -12.80 11.59 -1.75
CA CYS A 412 -13.76 10.52 -2.03
C CYS A 412 -14.85 10.45 -0.96
N HIS A 413 -14.46 10.43 0.32
CA HIS A 413 -15.42 10.39 1.43
C HIS A 413 -16.23 11.68 1.55
N SER A 414 -15.61 12.85 1.35
CA SER A 414 -16.32 14.14 1.34
C SER A 414 -17.39 14.18 0.24
N LYS A 415 -17.06 13.75 -0.98
CA LYS A 415 -17.99 13.71 -2.12
C LYS A 415 -19.13 12.71 -1.92
N ALA A 416 -18.85 11.54 -1.34
CA ALA A 416 -19.83 10.49 -1.12
C ALA A 416 -20.80 10.83 0.02
N THR A 417 -20.28 11.34 1.14
CA THR A 417 -21.08 11.63 2.34
C THR A 417 -21.71 13.03 2.36
N LYS A 418 -21.24 13.92 1.47
CA LYS A 418 -21.58 15.36 1.47
C LYS A 418 -21.17 16.08 2.76
N VAL A 419 -20.19 15.53 3.48
CA VAL A 419 -19.58 16.14 4.67
C VAL A 419 -18.20 16.67 4.30
N PRO A 420 -17.94 18.00 4.39
CA PRO A 420 -16.65 18.55 4.03
C PRO A 420 -15.56 18.05 5.00
N LEU A 421 -14.50 17.45 4.43
CA LEU A 421 -13.29 17.00 5.12
C LEU A 421 -12.12 17.89 4.71
N VAL A 422 -12.13 19.13 5.19
CA VAL A 422 -11.14 20.18 4.89
C VAL A 422 -10.61 20.79 6.18
N ALA A 423 -9.42 21.38 6.11
CA ALA A 423 -8.90 22.28 7.12
C ALA A 423 -9.10 23.74 6.68
N GLU A 424 -9.04 24.68 7.62
CA GLU A 424 -9.11 26.11 7.34
C GLU A 424 -7.79 26.77 7.77
N LYS A 425 -7.25 27.63 6.92
CA LYS A 425 -6.05 28.41 7.22
C LYS A 425 -6.37 29.90 7.10
N PRO A 426 -6.06 30.71 8.13
CA PRO A 426 -6.21 32.16 8.03
C PRO A 426 -5.32 32.74 6.94
N LEU A 427 -5.90 33.59 6.10
CA LEU A 427 -5.14 34.34 5.11
C LEU A 427 -4.38 35.48 5.81
N LYS A 428 -3.13 35.72 5.39
CA LYS A 428 -2.32 36.84 5.91
C LYS A 428 -3.01 38.19 5.68
N GLU A 429 -3.65 38.34 4.54
CA GLU A 429 -4.47 39.49 4.17
C GLU A 429 -5.80 38.99 3.59
N PRO A 430 -6.95 39.58 3.97
CA PRO A 430 -8.24 39.17 3.42
C PRO A 430 -8.29 39.32 1.90
N LYS A 431 -8.66 38.26 1.20
CA LYS A 431 -8.75 38.25 -0.26
C LYS A 431 -10.17 38.57 -0.70
N VAL A 432 -10.35 39.67 -1.43
CA VAL A 432 -11.64 39.99 -2.07
C VAL A 432 -11.72 39.21 -3.38
N VAL A 433 -12.69 38.32 -3.49
CA VAL A 433 -13.00 37.59 -4.73
C VAL A 433 -14.36 38.01 -5.26
N ASN A 434 -14.43 38.20 -6.58
CA ASN A 434 -15.70 38.36 -7.29
C ASN A 434 -16.33 36.98 -7.43
N VAL A 435 -17.51 36.80 -6.87
CA VAL A 435 -18.26 35.54 -6.94
C VAL A 435 -19.44 35.73 -7.89
N VAL A 436 -19.53 34.87 -8.89
CA VAL A 436 -20.68 34.73 -9.79
C VAL A 436 -21.34 33.41 -9.48
N GLN A 437 -22.59 33.42 -9.05
CA GLN A 437 -23.34 32.20 -8.74
C GLN A 437 -24.79 32.32 -9.16
N PHE A 438 -25.43 31.18 -9.44
CA PHE A 438 -26.87 31.11 -9.56
C PHE A 438 -27.54 31.36 -8.20
N GLU A 439 -28.62 32.14 -8.21
CA GLU A 439 -29.51 32.38 -7.08
C GLU A 439 -30.87 31.73 -7.41
N PRO A 440 -31.06 30.43 -7.07
CA PRO A 440 -32.26 29.70 -7.44
C PRO A 440 -33.46 30.07 -6.58
N ASN A 441 -34.61 30.30 -7.22
CA ASN A 441 -35.91 30.40 -6.58
C ASN A 441 -36.42 29.00 -6.22
N LYS A 442 -36.11 28.56 -5.00
CA LYS A 442 -36.47 27.23 -4.49
C LYS A 442 -37.99 26.97 -4.54
N GLY A 443 -38.83 28.00 -4.39
CA GLY A 443 -40.28 27.86 -4.46
C GLY A 443 -40.76 27.52 -5.87
N ALA A 444 -40.26 28.26 -6.88
CA ALA A 444 -40.58 28.01 -8.28
C ALA A 444 -40.06 26.63 -8.75
N ILE A 445 -38.78 26.33 -8.49
CA ILE A 445 -38.17 25.04 -8.84
C ILE A 445 -38.88 23.88 -8.12
N GLY A 446 -39.18 24.04 -6.84
CA GLY A 446 -39.89 23.05 -6.03
C GLY A 446 -41.30 22.76 -6.57
N THR A 447 -42.02 23.80 -7.00
CA THR A 447 -43.36 23.66 -7.58
C THR A 447 -43.31 22.95 -8.93
N SER A 448 -42.34 23.31 -9.79
CA SER A 448 -42.22 22.76 -11.14
C SER A 448 -41.69 21.33 -11.18
N TYR A 449 -40.70 20.99 -10.34
CA TYR A 449 -40.00 19.70 -10.42
C TYR A 449 -40.28 18.75 -9.25
N LYS A 450 -40.94 19.21 -8.19
CA LYS A 450 -41.33 18.39 -7.03
C LYS A 450 -40.15 17.55 -6.50
N LYS A 451 -40.22 16.22 -6.61
CA LYS A 451 -39.18 15.27 -6.17
C LYS A 451 -37.83 15.48 -6.88
N ASP A 452 -37.85 16.00 -8.10
CA ASP A 452 -36.64 16.21 -8.91
C ASP A 452 -36.04 17.61 -8.72
N ALA A 453 -36.69 18.49 -7.93
CA ALA A 453 -36.19 19.84 -7.64
C ALA A 453 -34.79 19.81 -6.98
N LYS A 454 -34.52 18.77 -6.19
CA LYS A 454 -33.21 18.57 -5.55
C LYS A 454 -32.09 18.39 -6.59
N LEU A 455 -32.35 17.65 -7.67
CA LEU A 455 -31.38 17.41 -8.74
C LEU A 455 -31.01 18.71 -9.47
N VAL A 456 -32.02 19.55 -9.74
CA VAL A 456 -31.83 20.86 -10.38
C VAL A 456 -31.02 21.80 -9.48
N LEU A 457 -31.35 21.86 -8.18
CA LEU A 457 -30.63 22.71 -7.23
C LEU A 457 -29.17 22.28 -7.05
N GLU A 458 -28.91 20.97 -6.97
CA GLU A 458 -27.54 20.43 -6.86
C GLU A 458 -26.72 20.71 -8.12
N PHE A 459 -27.32 20.61 -9.31
CA PHE A 459 -26.65 20.96 -10.56
C PHE A 459 -26.28 22.44 -10.62
N LEU A 460 -27.25 23.34 -10.34
CA LEU A 460 -27.02 24.79 -10.37
C LEU A 460 -25.96 25.26 -9.38
N ALA A 461 -25.83 24.60 -8.23
CA ALA A 461 -24.81 24.91 -7.23
C ALA A 461 -23.39 24.49 -7.65
N GLY A 462 -23.25 23.57 -8.62
CA GLY A 462 -21.97 23.02 -9.08
C GLY A 462 -21.42 23.64 -10.36
N CYS A 463 -22.08 24.65 -10.93
CA CYS A 463 -21.65 25.29 -12.17
C CYS A 463 -20.49 26.26 -11.97
N ASP A 464 -19.55 26.29 -12.92
CA ASP A 464 -18.47 27.29 -12.96
C ASP A 464 -18.93 28.65 -13.53
N GLU A 465 -18.12 29.69 -13.33
CA GLU A 465 -18.42 31.06 -13.75
C GLU A 465 -18.63 31.22 -15.27
N CYS A 466 -17.87 30.47 -16.08
CA CYS A 466 -17.99 30.53 -17.54
C CYS A 466 -19.36 29.99 -17.96
N TYR A 467 -19.73 28.82 -17.44
CA TYR A 467 -21.04 28.22 -17.68
C TYR A 467 -22.17 29.13 -17.21
N ILE A 468 -22.08 29.68 -16.00
CA ILE A 468 -23.11 30.58 -15.45
C ILE A 468 -23.30 31.80 -16.34
N THR A 469 -22.20 32.40 -16.82
CA THR A 469 -22.25 33.58 -17.69
C THR A 469 -22.87 33.27 -19.04
N ASP A 470 -22.59 32.11 -19.63
CA ASP A 470 -23.20 31.71 -20.90
C ASP A 470 -24.68 31.37 -20.75
N GLN A 471 -25.08 30.71 -19.65
CA GLN A 471 -26.50 30.47 -19.39
C GLN A 471 -27.27 31.75 -19.06
N GLU A 472 -26.63 32.76 -18.44
CA GLU A 472 -27.25 34.07 -18.22
C GLU A 472 -27.60 34.77 -19.54
N LYS A 473 -26.74 34.67 -20.56
CA LYS A 473 -27.05 35.17 -21.91
C LYS A 473 -28.29 34.48 -22.47
N LEU A 474 -28.36 33.15 -22.36
CA LEU A 474 -29.52 32.36 -22.82
C LEU A 474 -30.80 32.71 -22.06
N LEU A 475 -30.73 32.91 -20.74
CA LEU A 475 -31.85 33.41 -19.93
C LEU A 475 -32.29 34.81 -20.40
N THR A 476 -31.34 35.66 -20.78
CA THR A 476 -31.62 37.03 -21.24
C THR A 476 -32.31 37.03 -22.60
N GLU A 477 -31.78 36.28 -23.56
CA GLU A 477 -32.23 36.23 -24.95
C GLU A 477 -33.49 35.38 -25.16
N LYS A 478 -33.53 34.19 -24.55
CA LYS A 478 -34.58 33.17 -24.78
C LYS A 478 -35.52 32.97 -23.58
N GLY A 479 -35.17 33.51 -22.41
CA GLY A 479 -35.96 33.37 -21.18
C GLY A 479 -35.73 32.05 -20.42
N GLU A 480 -34.96 31.13 -20.98
CA GLU A 480 -34.78 29.77 -20.48
C GLU A 480 -33.52 29.09 -21.05
N PHE A 481 -33.06 28.05 -20.36
CA PHE A 481 -32.04 27.11 -20.83
C PHE A 481 -32.32 25.70 -20.33
N SER A 482 -31.63 24.70 -20.89
CA SER A 482 -31.77 23.30 -20.48
C SER A 482 -30.51 22.80 -19.80
N ILE A 483 -30.68 22.05 -18.72
CA ILE A 483 -29.62 21.35 -18.00
C ILE A 483 -29.84 19.85 -18.07
N GLU A 484 -28.77 19.07 -18.06
CA GLU A 484 -28.84 17.61 -18.01
C GLU A 484 -28.12 17.10 -16.75
N THR A 485 -28.83 16.35 -15.93
CA THR A 485 -28.27 15.74 -14.71
C THR A 485 -28.91 14.39 -14.44
N GLN A 486 -28.09 13.40 -14.07
CA GLN A 486 -28.50 12.00 -13.85
C GLN A 486 -29.34 11.42 -15.00
N GLY A 487 -28.97 11.72 -16.26
CA GLY A 487 -29.64 11.21 -17.47
C GLY A 487 -31.03 11.79 -17.73
N ARG A 488 -31.36 12.94 -17.11
CA ARG A 488 -32.62 13.67 -17.31
C ARG A 488 -32.35 15.12 -17.67
N THR A 489 -33.19 15.66 -18.56
CA THR A 489 -33.13 17.06 -18.99
C THR A 489 -34.18 17.90 -18.24
N PHE A 490 -33.75 19.03 -17.68
CA PHE A 490 -34.59 19.99 -16.97
C PHE A 490 -34.49 21.37 -17.63
N LYS A 491 -35.58 22.14 -17.60
CA LYS A 491 -35.71 23.42 -18.31
C LYS A 491 -35.78 24.59 -17.34
N VAL A 492 -34.69 25.29 -17.13
CA VAL A 492 -34.58 26.35 -16.13
C VAL A 492 -34.97 27.69 -16.76
N THR A 493 -35.96 28.37 -16.18
CA THR A 493 -36.47 29.67 -16.67
C THR A 493 -36.00 30.83 -15.78
N LYS A 494 -36.18 32.08 -16.26
CA LYS A 494 -35.90 33.32 -15.50
C LYS A 494 -36.60 33.39 -14.13
N ASP A 495 -37.79 32.81 -14.00
CA ASP A 495 -38.53 32.81 -12.72
C ASP A 495 -37.95 31.82 -11.70
N MET A 496 -37.17 30.84 -12.20
CA MET A 496 -36.57 29.78 -11.41
C MET A 496 -35.16 30.11 -10.95
N VAL A 497 -34.40 30.92 -11.70
CA VAL A 497 -33.02 31.25 -11.35
C VAL A 497 -32.65 32.67 -11.81
N SER A 498 -31.99 33.41 -10.93
CA SER A 498 -31.26 34.65 -11.27
C SER A 498 -29.76 34.41 -11.13
N VAL A 499 -28.95 35.30 -11.70
CA VAL A 499 -27.50 35.29 -11.50
C VAL A 499 -27.14 36.42 -10.56
N LYS A 500 -26.34 36.10 -9.54
CA LYS A 500 -25.88 37.05 -8.54
C LYS A 500 -24.38 37.24 -8.66
N ARG A 501 -23.95 38.49 -8.76
CA ARG A 501 -22.54 38.90 -8.72
C ARG A 501 -22.31 39.72 -7.47
N PHE A 502 -21.37 39.31 -6.63
CA PHE A 502 -21.01 40.05 -5.43
C PHE A 502 -19.55 39.83 -5.07
N GLN A 503 -19.00 40.76 -4.30
CA GLN A 503 -17.67 40.60 -3.72
C GLN A 503 -17.78 39.88 -2.38
N LYS A 504 -17.01 38.81 -2.24
CA LYS A 504 -16.85 38.09 -0.97
C LYS A 504 -15.43 38.29 -0.48
N THR A 505 -15.30 38.85 0.71
CA THR A 505 -14.02 38.90 1.42
C THR A 505 -13.78 37.56 2.09
N LEU A 506 -12.75 36.85 1.68
CA LEU A 506 -12.30 35.62 2.32
C LEU A 506 -11.24 35.95 3.36
N HIS A 507 -11.50 35.56 4.60
CA HIS A 507 -10.54 35.67 5.71
C HIS A 507 -9.76 34.37 5.93
N VAL A 508 -10.28 33.26 5.42
CA VAL A 508 -9.71 31.92 5.53
C VAL A 508 -9.71 31.26 4.16
N GLU A 509 -8.74 30.39 3.92
CA GLU A 509 -8.72 29.47 2.79
C GLU A 509 -9.03 28.05 3.27
N GLU A 510 -9.88 27.35 2.53
CA GLU A 510 -10.12 25.92 2.75
C GLU A 510 -9.00 25.12 2.08
N ILE A 511 -8.45 24.18 2.81
CA ILE A 511 -7.34 23.33 2.37
C ILE A 511 -7.81 21.88 2.47
N VAL A 512 -7.74 21.15 1.36
CA VAL A 512 -7.83 19.69 1.40
C VAL A 512 -6.41 19.17 1.68
N PRO A 513 -6.14 18.60 2.86
CA PRO A 513 -4.78 18.18 3.21
C PRO A 513 -4.28 17.09 2.26
N ASN A 514 -3.00 17.14 1.95
CA ASN A 514 -2.30 15.98 1.41
C ASN A 514 -1.93 15.03 2.56
N VAL A 515 -1.81 13.74 2.26
CA VAL A 515 -1.53 12.71 3.26
C VAL A 515 -0.28 11.91 2.88
N ILE A 516 0.68 11.86 3.81
CA ILE A 516 1.80 10.91 3.75
C ILE A 516 1.47 9.73 4.66
N GLU A 517 1.50 8.53 4.10
CA GLU A 517 1.14 7.27 4.74
C GLU A 517 2.33 6.32 4.87
N PRO A 518 3.00 6.29 6.03
CA PRO A 518 3.83 5.17 6.46
C PRO A 518 2.98 3.98 6.96
N SER A 519 2.98 2.87 6.21
CA SER A 519 2.23 1.64 6.52
C SER A 519 3.17 0.47 6.81
N PHE A 520 3.15 -0.04 8.05
CA PHE A 520 4.11 -1.02 8.57
C PHE A 520 3.49 -2.42 8.70
N GLY A 521 4.01 -3.40 7.96
CA GLY A 521 3.62 -4.80 8.08
C GLY A 521 4.36 -5.53 9.20
N ILE A 522 3.83 -5.50 10.42
CA ILE A 522 4.54 -5.99 11.64
C ILE A 522 4.96 -7.46 11.52
N GLY A 523 4.11 -8.31 10.92
CA GLY A 523 4.46 -9.72 10.67
C GLY A 523 5.67 -9.89 9.75
N ARG A 524 5.76 -9.09 8.69
CA ARG A 524 6.90 -9.11 7.76
C ARG A 524 8.17 -8.56 8.40
N ILE A 525 8.06 -7.44 9.12
CA ILE A 525 9.18 -6.85 9.88
C ILE A 525 9.76 -7.87 10.86
N MET A 526 8.90 -8.56 11.61
CA MET A 526 9.32 -9.59 12.56
C MET A 526 9.98 -10.79 11.86
N HIS A 527 9.46 -11.22 10.71
CA HIS A 527 10.10 -12.25 9.89
C HIS A 527 11.51 -11.85 9.43
N SER A 528 11.68 -10.62 8.94
CA SER A 528 12.99 -10.07 8.59
C SER A 528 13.95 -10.03 9.78
N ILE A 529 13.46 -9.65 10.98
CA ILE A 529 14.27 -9.69 12.21
C ILE A 529 14.71 -11.12 12.52
N PHE A 530 13.85 -12.12 12.35
CA PHE A 530 14.24 -13.52 12.55
C PHE A 530 15.40 -13.91 11.63
N GLU A 531 15.26 -13.66 10.32
CA GLU A 531 16.31 -14.02 9.37
C GLU A 531 17.62 -13.25 9.63
N HIS A 532 17.54 -11.95 9.91
CA HIS A 532 18.71 -11.10 10.10
C HIS A 532 19.45 -11.39 11.42
N SER A 533 18.75 -11.93 12.42
CA SER A 533 19.31 -12.21 13.75
C SER A 533 19.61 -13.69 14.02
N PHE A 534 19.15 -14.61 13.18
CA PHE A 534 19.41 -16.05 13.37
C PHE A 534 20.88 -16.41 13.17
N ARG A 535 21.45 -17.18 14.09
CA ARG A 535 22.85 -17.62 14.08
C ARG A 535 22.97 -19.06 14.59
N LYS A 536 24.02 -19.75 14.13
CA LYS A 536 24.49 -21.04 14.68
C LYS A 536 25.73 -20.78 15.54
N ARG A 537 25.91 -21.50 16.64
CA ARG A 537 27.15 -21.44 17.43
C ARG A 537 28.27 -22.15 16.66
N GLU A 538 29.47 -21.58 16.72
CA GLU A 538 30.67 -22.21 16.19
C GLU A 538 30.97 -23.49 16.98
N GLY A 539 31.28 -24.59 16.28
CA GLY A 539 31.58 -25.89 16.89
C GLY A 539 30.37 -26.71 17.37
N ASP A 540 29.17 -26.14 17.43
CA ASP A 540 27.94 -26.87 17.74
C ASP A 540 26.77 -26.35 16.89
N GLU A 541 26.58 -27.01 15.75
CA GLU A 541 25.53 -26.61 14.83
C GLU A 541 24.12 -26.78 15.40
N GLN A 542 23.90 -27.61 16.42
CA GLN A 542 22.58 -27.78 17.04
C GLN A 542 22.18 -26.59 17.90
N ARG A 543 23.15 -25.82 18.39
CA ARG A 543 22.90 -24.63 19.21
C ARG A 543 22.69 -23.40 18.33
N THR A 544 21.41 -23.11 18.10
CA THR A 544 20.96 -21.90 17.41
C THR A 544 20.61 -20.78 18.40
N TYR A 545 20.75 -19.53 17.98
CA TYR A 545 20.32 -18.37 18.76
C TYR A 545 19.89 -17.22 17.85
N PHE A 546 19.09 -16.30 18.41
CA PHE A 546 18.75 -15.03 17.76
C PHE A 546 19.49 -13.88 18.46
N SER A 547 20.20 -13.07 17.70
CA SER A 547 20.86 -11.85 18.18
C SER A 547 19.89 -10.66 18.20
N PHE A 548 18.77 -10.79 18.92
CA PHE A 548 17.81 -9.70 19.04
C PHE A 548 18.42 -8.51 19.82
N PRO A 549 18.21 -7.25 19.37
CA PRO A 549 18.54 -6.09 20.17
C PRO A 549 17.84 -6.13 21.53
N ALA A 550 18.50 -5.65 22.58
CA ALA A 550 17.96 -5.66 23.94
C ALA A 550 16.59 -4.97 24.05
N THR A 551 16.35 -3.92 23.26
CA THR A 551 15.08 -3.19 23.17
C THR A 551 13.91 -4.10 22.78
N VAL A 552 14.12 -5.04 21.84
CA VAL A 552 13.05 -5.92 21.33
C VAL A 552 13.09 -7.34 21.87
N ALA A 553 14.22 -7.79 22.43
CA ALA A 553 14.40 -9.14 22.95
C ALA A 553 13.22 -9.56 23.87
N PRO A 554 12.59 -10.74 23.67
CA PRO A 554 11.40 -11.17 24.41
C PRO A 554 11.56 -11.07 25.94
N TYR A 555 12.72 -11.51 26.42
CA TYR A 555 13.13 -11.43 27.81
C TYR A 555 14.52 -10.80 27.87
N LYS A 556 14.73 -9.90 28.83
CA LYS A 556 15.97 -9.10 28.93
C LYS A 556 17.08 -9.82 29.70
N CYS A 557 16.68 -10.70 30.63
CA CYS A 557 17.56 -11.46 31.48
C CYS A 557 17.00 -12.87 31.69
N SER A 558 17.89 -13.82 31.96
CA SER A 558 17.54 -15.18 32.39
C SER A 558 18.31 -15.47 33.67
N ILE A 559 17.60 -15.73 34.76
CA ILE A 559 18.18 -16.09 36.05
C ILE A 559 18.27 -17.61 36.08
N LEU A 560 19.49 -18.13 36.08
CA LEU A 560 19.79 -19.56 36.00
C LEU A 560 20.66 -19.97 37.19
N PRO A 561 20.13 -20.67 38.19
CA PRO A 561 20.98 -21.24 39.24
C PRO A 561 21.90 -22.32 38.63
N LEU A 562 23.12 -22.44 39.16
CA LEU A 562 24.11 -23.40 38.63
C LEU A 562 23.61 -24.86 38.77
N SER A 563 22.85 -25.15 39.82
CA SER A 563 22.22 -26.45 40.05
C SER A 563 20.90 -26.30 40.79
N GLN A 564 20.20 -27.41 41.02
CA GLN A 564 18.97 -27.45 41.82
C GLN A 564 19.22 -27.44 43.34
N ASN A 565 20.45 -27.15 43.78
CA ASN A 565 20.77 -27.02 45.20
C ASN A 565 19.93 -25.88 45.82
N GLN A 566 19.26 -26.19 46.93
CA GLN A 566 18.39 -25.26 47.65
C GLN A 566 19.12 -24.03 48.18
N GLU A 567 20.45 -24.10 48.35
CA GLU A 567 21.29 -22.96 48.71
C GLU A 567 21.18 -21.79 47.71
N PHE A 568 20.84 -22.06 46.45
CA PHE A 568 20.63 -21.01 45.44
C PHE A 568 19.25 -20.35 45.51
N THR A 569 18.25 -21.00 46.10
CA THR A 569 16.85 -20.53 46.09
C THR A 569 16.69 -19.14 46.72
N PRO A 570 17.29 -18.82 47.89
CA PRO A 570 17.15 -17.49 48.48
C PRO A 570 17.66 -16.37 47.57
N PHE A 571 18.77 -16.61 46.85
CA PHE A 571 19.34 -15.63 45.92
C PHE A 571 18.48 -15.44 44.67
N VAL A 572 17.92 -16.52 44.14
CA VAL A 572 17.00 -16.46 42.99
C VAL A 572 15.69 -15.75 43.35
N GLN A 573 15.21 -15.88 44.59
CA GLN A 573 14.01 -15.17 45.06
C GLN A 573 14.24 -13.69 45.37
N GLN A 574 15.47 -13.31 45.72
CA GLN A 574 15.83 -11.93 46.03
C GLN A 574 15.98 -11.06 44.76
N LEU A 575 16.43 -11.65 43.66
CA LEU A 575 16.62 -11.01 42.35
C LEU A 575 15.32 -10.98 41.55
#